data_AF-A0A963XEM8-F1
#
_entry.id   AF-A0A963XEM8-F1
#
_cell.length_a   1.000
_cell.length_b   1.000
_cell.length_c   1.000
_cell.angle_alpha   90.00
_cell.angle_beta   90.00
_cell.angle_gamma   90.00
#
_symmetry.space_group_name_H-M   'P 1'
#
loop_
_entity.id
_entity.type
_entity.pdbx_description
1 polymer ?
#
loop_
_entity_poly.entity_id
_entity_poly.type
_entity_poly.pdbx_seq_one_letter_code
_entity_poly.pdbx_strand_id
1 'polypeptide(L)'
;NFGPDPESHATVDHVAGEIANAFDGSIERGASDPAMKEAVVLRLDNTKAKAQLGWRPIWPLENALEQTAAWYKAARTNSNMANVTAAQIDQYLKQLS
;
A
#
# COMPACT_ATOMS: atom_id res chain seq x y z
N ASN A 1 3.15 -16.17 -8.57
CA ASN A 1 3.66 -14.89 -8.06
C ASN A 1 2.83 -14.47 -6.87
N PHE A 2 3.38 -13.57 -6.04
CA PHE A 2 2.66 -12.94 -4.94
C PHE A 2 2.46 -11.48 -5.30
N GLY A 3 1.24 -10.99 -5.18
CA GLY A 3 0.89 -9.64 -5.60
C GLY A 3 -0.58 -9.34 -5.28
N PRO A 4 -0.96 -8.06 -5.27
CA PRO A 4 -2.32 -7.65 -4.95
C PRO A 4 -3.32 -8.24 -5.94
N ASP A 5 -4.59 -8.18 -5.58
CA ASP A 5 -5.64 -8.61 -6.50
C ASP A 5 -5.76 -7.65 -7.69
N PRO A 6 -6.19 -8.14 -8.87
CA PRO A 6 -6.35 -7.30 -10.05
C PRO A 6 -7.32 -6.12 -9.85
N GLU A 7 -8.16 -6.15 -8.83
CA GLU A 7 -9.07 -5.05 -8.50
C GLU A 7 -8.40 -3.98 -7.61
N SER A 8 -7.26 -4.28 -6.98
CA SER A 8 -6.53 -3.36 -6.09
C SER A 8 -5.58 -2.43 -6.85
N HIS A 9 -5.93 -2.05 -8.09
CA HIS A 9 -5.16 -1.08 -8.85
C HIS A 9 -5.54 0.34 -8.49
N ALA A 10 -4.52 1.18 -8.32
CA ALA A 10 -4.67 2.61 -8.14
C ALA A 10 -3.69 3.36 -9.03
N THR A 11 -4.09 4.57 -9.42
CA THR A 11 -3.19 5.52 -10.05
C THR A 11 -2.22 6.07 -9.02
N VAL A 12 -1.08 6.58 -9.49
CA VAL A 12 -0.13 7.31 -8.63
C VAL A 12 -0.81 8.49 -7.94
N ASP A 13 -1.70 9.19 -8.64
CA ASP A 13 -2.46 10.33 -8.09
C ASP A 13 -3.32 9.93 -6.89
N HIS A 14 -4.04 8.80 -6.99
CA HIS A 14 -4.85 8.30 -5.89
C HIS A 14 -3.99 7.95 -4.67
N VAL A 15 -2.91 7.17 -4.87
CA VAL A 15 -1.99 6.79 -3.79
C VAL A 15 -1.37 8.02 -3.12
N ALA A 16 -0.92 8.99 -3.92
CA ALA A 16 -0.33 10.22 -3.40
C ALA A 16 -1.36 11.04 -2.61
N GLY A 17 -2.61 11.10 -3.10
CA GLY A 17 -3.72 11.77 -2.40
C GLY A 17 -4.04 11.14 -1.06
N GLU A 18 -4.19 9.81 -1.00
CA GLU A 18 -4.47 9.09 0.26
C GLU A 18 -3.36 9.28 1.29
N ILE A 19 -2.09 9.19 0.87
CA ILE A 19 -0.96 9.47 1.75
C ILE A 19 -0.99 10.93 2.22
N ALA A 20 -1.18 11.90 1.33
CA ALA A 20 -1.22 13.31 1.73
C ALA A 20 -2.34 13.61 2.73
N ASN A 21 -3.55 13.08 2.48
CA ASN A 21 -4.67 13.16 3.41
C ASN A 21 -4.31 12.57 4.77
N ALA A 22 -3.66 11.40 4.78
CA ALA A 22 -3.21 10.78 6.02
C ALA A 22 -2.21 11.66 6.77
N PHE A 23 -1.48 12.59 6.12
CA PHE A 23 -0.57 13.54 6.77
C PHE A 23 -1.17 14.93 7.01
N ASP A 24 -2.48 15.13 6.80
CA ASP A 24 -3.13 16.44 6.79
C ASP A 24 -2.43 17.43 5.83
N GLY A 25 -1.86 16.90 4.76
CA GLY A 25 -1.06 17.60 3.77
C GLY A 25 -1.82 17.80 2.45
N SER A 26 -1.06 18.19 1.43
CA SER A 26 -1.57 18.32 0.06
C SER A 26 -0.54 17.80 -0.93
N ILE A 27 -1.00 17.49 -2.14
CA ILE A 27 -0.14 17.10 -3.24
C ILE A 27 -0.06 18.24 -4.26
N GLU A 28 1.16 18.54 -4.69
CA GLU A 28 1.39 19.40 -5.84
C GLU A 28 1.48 18.54 -7.10
N ARG A 29 0.67 18.87 -8.09
CA ARG A 29 0.68 18.20 -9.38
C ARG A 29 1.47 19.06 -10.36
N GLY A 30 2.56 18.50 -10.89
CA GLY A 30 3.31 19.14 -11.95
C GLY A 30 2.50 19.26 -13.24
N ALA A 31 3.03 20.02 -14.22
CA ALA A 31 2.43 20.07 -15.54
C ALA A 31 2.36 18.65 -16.15
N SER A 32 1.17 18.26 -16.60
CA SER A 32 0.97 17.03 -17.37
C SER A 32 1.71 17.15 -18.70
N ASP A 33 2.78 16.39 -18.89
CA ASP A 33 3.39 16.21 -20.22
C ASP A 33 2.63 15.09 -20.96
N PRO A 34 1.92 15.39 -22.05
CA PRO A 34 1.23 14.38 -22.87
C PRO A 34 2.18 13.33 -23.45
N ALA A 35 3.49 13.59 -23.51
CA ALA A 35 4.52 12.65 -23.94
C ALA A 35 4.89 11.63 -22.86
N MET A 36 4.51 11.86 -21.60
CA MET A 36 4.72 10.92 -20.50
C MET A 36 3.69 9.79 -20.60
N LYS A 37 4.02 8.77 -21.37
CA LYS A 37 3.20 7.55 -21.45
C LYS A 37 3.23 6.85 -20.10
N GLU A 38 2.05 6.64 -19.51
CA GLU A 38 1.86 5.61 -18.49
C GLU A 38 2.50 4.32 -19.01
N ALA A 39 3.51 3.82 -18.30
CA ALA A 39 4.12 2.54 -18.64
C ALA A 39 3.01 1.47 -18.64
N VAL A 40 3.08 0.51 -19.55
CA VAL A 40 2.17 -0.65 -19.53
C VAL A 40 2.20 -1.23 -18.12
N VAL A 41 1.07 -1.15 -17.41
CA VAL A 41 0.98 -1.58 -16.01
C VAL A 41 1.36 -3.05 -15.95
N LEU A 42 2.55 -3.34 -15.43
CA LEU A 42 3.01 -4.69 -15.25
C LEU A 42 2.25 -5.28 -14.06
N ARG A 43 1.36 -6.23 -14.33
CA ARG A 43 0.58 -6.93 -13.31
C ARG A 43 1.17 -8.31 -13.09
N LEU A 44 1.31 -8.71 -11.84
CA LEU A 44 1.70 -10.07 -11.47
C LEU A 44 0.45 -10.92 -11.33
N ASP A 45 0.35 -11.99 -12.12
CA ASP A 45 -0.69 -13.01 -11.93
C ASP A 45 -0.43 -13.81 -10.65
N ASN A 46 -1.34 -13.67 -9.67
CA ASN A 46 -1.30 -14.34 -8.38
C ASN A 46 -2.12 -15.65 -8.34
N THR A 47 -2.78 -16.04 -9.44
CA THR A 47 -3.68 -17.21 -9.55
C THR A 47 -3.01 -18.51 -9.08
N LYS A 48 -1.75 -18.74 -9.47
CA LYS A 48 -1.02 -19.95 -9.06
C LYS A 48 -0.77 -20.03 -7.56
N ALA A 49 -0.38 -18.91 -6.93
CA ALA A 49 -0.19 -18.87 -5.47
C ALA A 49 -1.52 -19.07 -4.74
N LYS A 50 -2.59 -18.48 -5.28
CA LYS A 50 -3.94 -18.66 -4.75
C LYS A 50 -4.41 -20.12 -4.79
N ALA A 51 -4.21 -20.78 -5.92
CA ALA A 51 -4.69 -22.14 -6.16
C ALA A 51 -3.86 -23.20 -5.42
N GLN A 52 -2.53 -23.05 -5.37
CA GLN A 52 -1.64 -24.10 -4.85
C GLN A 52 -1.28 -23.94 -3.38
N LEU A 53 -1.27 -22.70 -2.87
CA LEU A 53 -0.83 -22.40 -1.50
C LEU A 53 -1.96 -21.89 -0.60
N GLY A 54 -3.16 -21.69 -1.14
CA GLY A 54 -4.24 -21.00 -0.43
C GLY A 54 -3.93 -19.51 -0.14
N TRP A 55 -2.80 -18.99 -0.63
CA TRP A 55 -2.33 -17.64 -0.35
C TRP A 55 -3.31 -16.58 -0.87
N ARG A 56 -3.54 -15.51 -0.10
CA ARG A 56 -4.35 -14.35 -0.50
C ARG A 56 -3.73 -13.07 0.05
N PRO A 57 -3.80 -11.93 -0.65
CA PRO A 57 -3.53 -10.64 -0.02
C PRO A 57 -4.57 -10.38 1.08
N ILE A 58 -4.12 -9.86 2.23
CA ILE A 58 -4.98 -9.66 3.41
C ILE A 58 -5.45 -8.21 3.49
N TRP A 59 -4.51 -7.27 3.40
CA TRP A 59 -4.83 -5.85 3.45
C TRP A 59 -5.23 -5.35 2.06
N PRO A 60 -6.42 -4.72 1.93
CA PRO A 60 -6.72 -3.92 0.76
C PRO A 60 -5.80 -2.70 0.71
N LEU A 61 -5.77 -2.02 -0.44
CA LEU A 61 -4.84 -0.91 -0.68
C LEU A 61 -4.99 0.19 0.38
N GLU A 62 -6.22 0.55 0.72
CA GLU A 62 -6.55 1.62 1.66
C GLU A 62 -5.94 1.32 3.05
N ASN A 63 -6.13 0.10 3.55
CA ASN A 63 -5.52 -0.33 4.81
C ASN A 63 -3.99 -0.31 4.74
N ALA A 64 -3.41 -0.76 3.62
CA ALA A 64 -1.95 -0.75 3.45
C ALA A 64 -1.40 0.68 3.46
N LEU A 65 -2.08 1.64 2.82
CA LEU A 65 -1.72 3.06 2.82
C LEU A 65 -1.85 3.69 4.21
N GLU A 66 -2.92 3.39 4.93
CA GLU A 66 -3.12 3.86 6.31
C GLU A 66 -1.99 3.36 7.23
N GLN A 67 -1.70 2.05 7.20
CA GLN A 67 -0.64 1.46 8.01
C GLN A 67 0.74 2.01 7.63
N THR A 68 0.98 2.28 6.34
CA THR A 68 2.21 2.92 5.87
C THR A 68 2.35 4.34 6.43
N ALA A 69 1.31 5.16 6.31
CA ALA A 69 1.32 6.53 6.81
C ALA A 69 1.50 6.58 8.34
N ALA A 70 0.80 5.73 9.08
CA ALA A 70 0.91 5.61 10.53
C ALA A 70 2.35 5.24 10.97
N TRP A 71 2.99 4.30 10.27
CA TRP A 71 4.37 3.90 10.55
C TRP A 71 5.34 5.08 10.36
N TYR A 72 5.22 5.81 9.25
CA TYR A 72 6.08 6.97 9.00
C TYR A 72 5.83 8.13 9.97
N LYS A 73 4.59 8.35 10.41
CA LYS A 73 4.29 9.31 11.48
C LYS A 73 5.03 8.95 12.77
N ALA A 74 4.93 7.69 13.21
CA ALA A 74 5.60 7.22 14.42
C ALA A 74 7.12 7.33 14.32
N ALA A 75 7.69 7.04 13.14
CA ALA A 75 9.12 7.19 12.89
C ALA A 75 9.59 8.64 13.04
N ARG A 76 8.77 9.61 12.60
CA ARG A 76 9.07 11.05 12.74
C ARG A 76 8.93 11.57 14.17
N THR A 77 8.11 10.93 15.00
CA THR A 77 7.90 11.32 16.41
C THR A 77 8.84 10.60 17.38
N ASN A 78 9.92 9.99 16.90
CA ASN A 78 10.92 9.26 17.69
C ASN A 78 10.29 8.14 18.55
N SER A 79 9.23 7.50 18.05
CA SER A 79 8.61 6.35 18.70
C SER A 79 9.53 5.13 18.69
N ASN A 80 9.27 4.17 19.58
CA ASN A 80 9.96 2.88 19.52
C ASN A 80 9.46 2.09 18.30
N MET A 81 10.18 2.19 17.20
CA MET A 81 9.79 1.58 15.92
C MET A 81 9.81 0.06 15.93
N ALA A 82 10.57 -0.59 16.83
CA ALA A 82 10.49 -2.03 17.00
C ALA A 82 9.11 -2.44 17.51
N ASN A 83 8.57 -1.71 18.49
CA ASN A 83 7.23 -1.97 19.02
C ASN A 83 6.13 -1.67 17.99
N VAL A 84 6.24 -0.55 17.26
CA VAL A 84 5.27 -0.18 16.21
C VAL A 84 5.24 -1.24 15.11
N THR A 85 6.41 -1.67 14.65
CA THR A 85 6.52 -2.69 13.60
C THR A 85 6.00 -4.04 14.07
N ALA A 86 6.33 -4.46 15.30
CA ALA A 86 5.80 -5.69 15.89
C ALA A 86 4.26 -5.66 16.00
N ALA A 87 3.70 -4.54 16.45
CA ALA A 87 2.24 -4.38 16.54
C ALA A 87 1.54 -4.47 15.17
N GLN A 88 2.14 -3.91 14.12
CA GLN A 88 1.59 -4.02 12.76
C GLN A 88 1.68 -5.44 12.19
N ILE A 89 2.77 -6.17 12.49
CA ILE A 89 2.88 -7.60 12.16
C ILE A 89 1.76 -8.39 12.85
N ASP A 90 1.55 -8.18 14.15
CA ASP A 90 0.46 -8.83 14.89
C ASP A 90 -0.91 -8.50 14.32
N GLN A 91 -1.13 -7.24 13.93
CA GLN A 91 -2.39 -6.81 13.30
C GLN A 91 -2.63 -7.51 11.96
N TYR A 92 -1.59 -7.68 11.14
CA TYR A 92 -1.67 -8.41 9.88
C TYR A 92 -2.00 -9.89 10.12
N LEU A 93 -1.29 -10.54 11.05
CA LEU A 93 -1.48 -11.95 11.38
C LEU A 93 -2.87 -12.23 11.97
N LYS A 94 -3.46 -11.31 12.73
CA LYS A 94 -4.83 -11.43 13.25
C LYS A 94 -5.90 -11.43 12.17
N GLN A 95 -5.62 -10.88 10.99
CA GLN A 95 -6.56 -10.89 9.86
C GLN A 95 -6.34 -12.09 8.92
N LEU A 96 -5.31 -12.91 9.18
CA LEU A 96 -5.03 -14.13 8.43
C LEU A 96 -5.94 -15.30 8.86
N SER A 97 -6.60 -15.21 10.03
CA SER A 97 -7.43 -16.25 10.63
C SER A 97 -8.84 -16.31 10.08
#